data_AF-A0A817EPS8-F1
#
_entry.id   AF-A0A817EPS8-F1
#
_cell.length_a   1.000
_cell.length_b   1.000
_cell.length_c   1.000
_cell.angle_alpha   90.00
_cell.angle_beta   90.00
_cell.angle_gamma   90.00
#
_symmetry.space_group_name_H-M   'P 1'
#
loop_
_entity.id
_entity.type
_entity.pdbx_description
1 polymer ?
#
loop_
_entity_poly.entity_id
_entity_poly.type
_entity_poly.pdbx_seq_one_letter_code
_entity_poly.pdbx_strand_id
1 'polypeptide(L)'
;MPSIYASVTLNAIQVNNETNAEHRIQTNSSLKTTANHQATIRPQYLPFRIATISVPISKHLSTVAIVFIVLSVIAFWISLFALMYYIYRRWKRHKLPRPKPTSPITPSVVFVDLGKRPGRPARHAQPNLHKFSPCRPPPSAAASSSLQCRKPLCEDYIRKLNLSEAYFAKHYDKCFCRKCHNPSTMDAKCGQRCKEFHGWIRFGLRLNEAHKKQWNIFKEWKTSYYGTSLDRLSSILSNRFIPLDGDQLANGTRFNSGHPDTTHCTTSPSIICASQPKFSVLSNFKAIDGNNYYVRVMLQCKQQADTIIVKGGAKSFQNVEWTTTARSSIVPFGLLIRLQKI
;
A
#
# COMPACT_ATOMS: atom_id res chain seq x y z
N MET A 1 -8.47 57.50 -38.15
CA MET A 1 -8.91 56.59 -37.07
C MET A 1 -8.39 57.13 -35.75
N PRO A 2 -9.23 57.31 -34.72
CA PRO A 2 -8.81 57.98 -33.48
C PRO A 2 -7.91 57.05 -32.65
N SER A 3 -6.76 57.57 -32.21
CA SER A 3 -5.83 56.86 -31.33
C SER A 3 -6.30 57.02 -29.88
N ILE A 4 -6.70 55.91 -29.26
CA ILE A 4 -7.13 55.87 -27.86
C ILE A 4 -5.87 55.86 -26.98
N TYR A 5 -5.66 56.93 -26.21
CA TYR A 5 -4.64 56.97 -25.15
C TYR A 5 -5.31 56.69 -23.81
N ALA A 6 -4.86 55.65 -23.11
CA ALA A 6 -5.26 55.36 -21.73
C ALA A 6 -4.17 55.85 -20.78
N SER A 7 -4.52 56.74 -19.86
CA SER A 7 -3.65 57.14 -18.74
C SER A 7 -3.98 56.26 -17.53
N VAL A 8 -2.99 55.51 -17.04
CA VAL A 8 -3.10 54.73 -15.80
C VAL A 8 -2.33 55.45 -14.71
N THR A 9 -3.03 55.91 -13.69
CA THR A 9 -2.47 56.44 -12.44
C THR A 9 -2.25 55.29 -11.45
N LEU A 10 -1.00 54.96 -11.15
CA LEU A 10 -0.63 54.02 -10.09
C LEU A 10 -0.53 54.77 -8.76
N ASN A 11 -1.50 54.56 -7.87
CA ASN A 11 -1.36 54.95 -6.48
C ASN A 11 -0.48 53.91 -5.77
N ALA A 12 0.68 54.34 -5.27
CA ALA A 12 1.54 53.52 -4.43
C ALA A 12 0.83 53.28 -3.09
N ILE A 13 0.39 52.04 -2.85
CA ILE A 13 -0.09 51.60 -1.53
C ILE A 13 1.14 51.19 -0.73
N GLN A 14 1.44 51.96 0.31
CA GLN A 14 2.52 51.70 1.25
C GLN A 14 2.05 50.60 2.22
N VAL A 15 2.55 49.37 2.05
CA VAL A 15 2.29 48.25 2.98
C VAL A 15 3.36 48.29 4.07
N ASN A 16 2.97 48.70 5.28
CA ASN A 16 3.78 48.57 6.47
C ASN A 16 3.75 47.11 6.95
N ASN A 17 4.86 46.39 6.77
CA ASN A 17 5.09 45.11 7.45
C ASN A 17 5.90 45.39 8.72
N GLU A 18 5.23 45.43 9.86
CA GLU A 18 5.85 45.28 11.17
C GLU A 18 5.99 43.78 11.48
N THR A 19 7.21 43.28 11.52
CA THR A 19 7.53 42.01 12.18
C THR A 19 8.67 42.22 13.14
N ASN A 20 8.32 42.24 14.43
CA ASN A 20 9.23 42.11 15.56
C ASN A 20 9.77 40.67 15.62
N ALA A 21 11.08 40.52 15.75
CA ALA A 21 11.71 39.39 16.45
C ALA A 21 13.16 39.76 16.82
N GLU A 22 13.33 40.07 18.10
CA GLU A 22 14.61 40.21 18.79
C GLU A 22 15.33 38.85 18.89
N HIS A 23 16.62 38.80 18.56
CA HIS A 23 17.66 38.25 19.43
C HIS A 23 19.03 38.36 18.74
N ARG A 24 19.90 39.26 19.23
CA ARG A 24 21.36 39.08 19.12
C ARG A 24 22.08 39.77 20.27
N ILE A 25 22.84 38.95 20.98
CA ILE A 25 23.78 39.30 22.04
C ILE A 25 24.99 40.03 21.43
N GLN A 26 25.40 41.08 22.14
CA GLN A 26 26.72 41.72 22.34
C GLN A 26 27.91 41.24 21.46
N THR A 27 28.84 42.08 20.99
CA THR A 27 29.69 43.01 21.74
C THR A 27 30.53 43.92 20.83
N ASN A 28 30.98 45.05 21.41
CA ASN A 28 32.26 45.75 21.23
C ASN A 28 32.43 46.93 20.24
N SER A 29 32.44 48.11 20.88
CA SER A 29 33.51 49.13 20.90
C SER A 29 33.89 49.88 19.61
N SER A 30 33.70 51.20 19.59
CA SER A 30 34.77 52.18 19.84
C SER A 30 34.30 53.62 19.55
N LEU A 31 34.74 54.54 20.41
CA LEU A 31 34.58 55.99 20.39
C LEU A 31 34.87 56.65 19.03
N LYS A 32 34.14 57.72 18.70
CA LYS A 32 34.67 59.10 18.70
C LYS A 32 33.59 60.15 18.48
N THR A 33 33.59 61.11 19.40
CA THR A 33 32.88 62.37 19.45
C THR A 33 33.37 63.32 18.36
N THR A 34 32.47 64.06 17.68
CA THR A 34 32.71 65.47 17.30
C THR A 34 31.46 66.18 16.78
N ALA A 35 31.24 67.36 17.40
CA ALA A 35 30.78 68.63 16.84
C ALA A 35 29.39 68.76 16.18
N ASN A 36 28.56 69.51 16.90
CA ASN A 36 27.45 70.32 16.40
C ASN A 36 27.87 71.21 15.22
N HIS A 37 27.08 71.19 14.15
CA HIS A 37 26.83 72.38 13.32
C HIS A 37 25.39 72.34 12.79
N GLN A 38 24.56 73.22 13.33
CA GLN A 38 23.30 73.64 12.71
C GLN A 38 23.63 74.40 11.42
N ALA A 39 23.22 73.85 10.27
CA ALA A 39 23.19 74.57 9.00
C ALA A 39 21.75 74.62 8.51
N THR A 40 21.15 75.79 8.64
CA THR A 40 19.84 76.16 8.08
C THR A 40 19.97 76.23 6.55
N ILE A 41 19.52 75.20 5.83
CA ILE A 41 19.41 75.23 4.37
C ILE A 41 17.94 75.44 4.00
N ARG A 42 17.65 76.61 3.41
CA ARG A 42 16.37 76.95 2.79
C ARG A 42 16.12 76.02 1.60
N PRO A 43 14.92 75.45 1.42
CA PRO A 43 14.59 74.73 0.19
C PRO A 43 14.48 75.73 -0.98
N GLN A 44 15.41 75.64 -1.93
CA GLN A 44 15.21 76.23 -3.25
C GLN A 44 14.22 75.35 -4.02
N TYR A 45 13.04 75.90 -4.30
CA TYR A 45 12.09 75.33 -5.23
C TYR A 45 12.69 75.40 -6.65
N LEU A 46 13.18 74.26 -7.15
CA LEU A 46 13.39 74.05 -8.58
C LEU A 46 12.06 73.60 -9.20
N PRO A 47 11.62 74.18 -10.33
CA PRO A 47 10.40 73.75 -11.00
C PRO A 47 10.60 72.33 -11.54
N PHE A 48 9.81 71.40 -11.02
CA PHE A 48 9.71 70.03 -11.49
C PHE A 48 9.12 70.04 -12.91
N ARG A 49 9.98 70.01 -13.94
CA ARG A 49 9.52 69.73 -15.30
C ARG A 49 9.12 68.26 -15.35
N ILE A 50 7.82 68.00 -15.42
CA ILE A 50 7.27 66.70 -15.76
C ILE A 50 7.64 66.45 -17.23
N ALA A 51 8.73 65.69 -17.45
CA ALA A 51 9.01 65.12 -18.75
C ALA A 51 8.00 64.00 -18.98
N THR A 52 7.01 64.25 -19.83
CA THR A 52 6.12 63.22 -20.37
C THR A 52 6.94 62.32 -21.30
N ILE A 53 7.48 61.24 -20.74
CA ILE A 53 8.08 60.16 -21.53
C ILE A 53 6.92 59.35 -22.12
N SER A 54 6.52 59.68 -23.35
CA SER A 54 5.63 58.83 -24.14
C SER A 54 6.43 57.63 -24.65
N VAL A 55 6.46 56.55 -23.87
CA VAL A 55 7.02 55.27 -24.34
C VAL A 55 6.00 54.65 -25.30
N PRO A 56 6.37 54.35 -26.57
CA PRO A 56 5.48 53.65 -27.47
C PRO A 56 5.24 52.25 -26.93
N ILE A 57 4.01 51.98 -26.47
CA ILE A 57 3.59 50.66 -26.05
C ILE A 57 3.58 49.78 -27.30
N SER A 58 4.67 49.02 -27.47
CA SER A 58 4.78 48.00 -28.48
C SER A 58 3.58 47.05 -28.37
N LYS A 59 2.85 46.84 -29.47
CA LYS A 59 1.69 45.95 -29.57
C LYS A 59 1.98 44.53 -29.06
N HIS A 60 3.25 44.15 -28.95
CA HIS A 60 3.69 42.88 -28.37
C HIS A 60 3.49 42.78 -26.84
N LEU A 61 3.59 43.86 -26.07
CA LEU A 61 3.36 43.80 -24.61
C LEU A 61 1.90 43.47 -24.26
N SER A 62 0.95 43.94 -25.07
CA SER A 62 -0.48 43.67 -24.85
C SER A 62 -0.82 42.18 -25.02
N THR A 63 -0.21 41.52 -26.01
CA THR A 63 -0.47 40.09 -26.27
C THR A 63 0.07 39.22 -25.13
N VAL A 64 1.27 39.53 -24.63
CA VAL A 64 1.88 38.78 -23.53
C VAL A 64 1.06 38.94 -22.24
N ALA A 65 0.62 40.15 -21.92
CA ALA A 65 -0.22 40.41 -20.74
C ALA A 65 -1.55 39.64 -20.81
N ILE A 66 -2.20 39.60 -21.97
CA ILE A 66 -3.45 38.84 -22.17
C ILE A 66 -3.20 37.34 -21.94
N VAL A 67 -2.11 36.77 -22.46
CA VAL A 67 -1.77 35.37 -22.26
C VAL A 67 -1.55 35.05 -20.77
N PHE A 68 -0.84 35.91 -20.03
CA PHE A 68 -0.65 35.72 -18.59
C PHE A 68 -1.96 35.77 -17.79
N ILE A 69 -2.88 36.68 -18.14
CA ILE A 69 -4.20 36.77 -17.50
C ILE A 69 -4.99 35.49 -17.77
N VAL A 70 -5.04 35.02 -19.02
CA VAL A 70 -5.75 33.79 -19.40
C VAL A 70 -5.18 32.58 -18.66
N LEU A 71 -3.85 32.42 -18.61
CA LEU A 71 -3.22 31.32 -17.88
C LEU A 71 -3.51 31.37 -16.37
N SER A 72 -3.52 32.57 -15.78
CA SER A 72 -3.82 32.76 -14.35
C SER A 72 -5.27 32.39 -14.03
N VAL A 73 -6.22 32.75 -14.90
CA VAL A 73 -7.63 32.36 -14.76
C VAL A 73 -7.78 30.84 -14.86
N ILE A 74 -7.12 30.18 -15.83
CA ILE A 74 -7.14 28.72 -15.97
C ILE A 74 -6.59 28.04 -14.70
N ALA A 75 -5.44 28.50 -14.20
CA ALA A 75 -4.81 27.95 -12.99
C ALA A 75 -5.70 28.11 -11.75
N PHE A 76 -6.42 29.24 -11.63
CA PHE A 76 -7.40 29.47 -10.57
C PHE A 76 -8.55 28.44 -10.62
N TRP A 77 -9.13 28.21 -11.80
CA TRP A 77 -10.22 27.23 -11.96
C TRP A 77 -9.77 25.80 -11.67
N ILE A 78 -8.56 25.40 -12.13
CA ILE A 78 -8.00 24.07 -11.81
C ILE A 78 -7.86 23.89 -10.30
N SER A 79 -7.35 24.91 -9.60
CA SER A 79 -7.18 24.89 -8.15
C SER A 79 -8.52 24.81 -7.41
N LEU A 80 -9.52 25.57 -7.87
CA LEU A 80 -10.88 25.54 -7.32
C LEU A 80 -11.55 24.17 -7.51
N PHE A 81 -11.42 23.57 -8.69
CA PHE A 81 -11.93 22.23 -8.97
C PHE A 81 -11.26 21.16 -8.09
N ALA A 82 -9.93 21.23 -7.91
CA ALA A 82 -9.21 20.32 -7.03
C ALA A 82 -9.68 20.43 -5.57
N LEU A 83 -9.92 21.65 -5.09
CA LEU A 83 -10.45 21.91 -3.75
C LEU A 83 -11.88 21.37 -3.59
N MET A 84 -12.76 21.64 -4.55
CA MET A 84 -14.13 21.12 -4.55
C MET A 84 -14.16 19.59 -4.58
N TYR A 85 -13.32 18.95 -5.40
CA TYR A 85 -13.18 17.49 -5.45
C TYR A 85 -12.68 16.92 -4.11
N TYR A 86 -11.71 17.59 -3.47
CA TYR A 86 -11.23 17.20 -2.15
C TYR A 86 -12.32 17.28 -1.07
N ILE A 87 -13.09 18.38 -1.04
CA ILE A 87 -14.22 18.56 -0.11
C ILE A 87 -15.29 17.50 -0.36
N TYR A 88 -15.67 17.26 -1.63
CA TYR A 88 -16.62 16.20 -1.99
C TYR A 88 -16.16 14.83 -1.52
N ARG A 89 -14.90 14.46 -1.76
CA ARG A 89 -14.32 13.17 -1.32
C ARG A 89 -14.28 13.05 0.21
N ARG A 90 -14.06 14.16 0.92
CA ARG A 90 -14.11 14.17 2.39
C ARG A 90 -15.55 14.02 2.89
N TRP A 91 -16.50 14.76 2.34
CA TRP A 91 -17.92 14.67 2.69
C TRP A 91 -18.49 13.26 2.45
N LYS A 92 -18.16 12.64 1.31
CA LYS A 92 -18.57 11.27 0.97
C LYS A 92 -18.10 10.23 1.99
N ARG A 93 -16.93 10.46 2.63
CA ARG A 93 -16.43 9.60 3.72
C ARG A 93 -17.24 9.70 5.02
N HIS A 94 -17.92 10.82 5.27
CA HIS A 94 -18.69 11.04 6.50
C HIS A 94 -20.17 10.68 6.38
N LYS A 95 -20.76 10.72 5.17
CA LYS A 95 -22.20 10.47 4.97
C LYS A 95 -22.59 9.04 4.64
N LEU A 96 -21.63 8.14 4.35
CA LEU A 96 -21.97 6.73 4.21
C LEU A 96 -22.31 6.17 5.60
N PRO A 97 -23.57 5.76 5.86
CA PRO A 97 -23.94 5.18 7.14
C PRO A 97 -23.04 3.98 7.38
N ARG A 98 -22.37 3.97 8.53
CA ARG A 98 -21.67 2.76 8.98
C ARG A 98 -22.73 1.65 9.03
N PRO A 99 -22.50 0.49 8.40
CA PRO A 99 -23.45 -0.62 8.50
C PRO A 99 -23.69 -0.85 9.99
N LYS A 100 -24.95 -0.76 10.43
CA LYS A 100 -25.32 -1.10 11.81
C LYS A 100 -24.82 -2.52 12.05
N PRO A 101 -24.14 -2.80 13.17
CA PRO A 101 -23.81 -4.16 13.53
C PRO A 101 -25.13 -4.93 13.57
N THR A 102 -25.32 -5.85 12.61
CA THR A 102 -26.40 -6.84 12.67
C THR A 102 -26.20 -7.59 13.97
N SER A 103 -27.22 -7.54 14.82
CA SER A 103 -27.27 -8.27 16.08
C SER A 103 -26.91 -9.75 15.83
N PRO A 104 -26.13 -10.38 16.71
CA PRO A 104 -25.80 -11.78 16.58
C PRO A 104 -27.09 -12.58 16.50
N ILE A 105 -27.30 -13.25 15.37
CA ILE A 105 -28.34 -14.25 15.20
C ILE A 105 -27.95 -15.39 16.14
N THR A 106 -28.62 -15.48 17.28
CA THR A 106 -28.58 -16.64 18.16
C THR A 106 -29.22 -17.80 17.39
N PRO A 107 -28.50 -18.88 17.06
CA PRO A 107 -29.13 -20.05 16.48
C PRO A 107 -29.99 -20.72 17.56
N SER A 108 -31.30 -20.76 17.33
CA SER A 108 -32.22 -21.60 18.09
C SER A 108 -31.89 -23.06 17.81
N VAL A 109 -31.05 -23.66 18.67
CA VAL A 109 -30.79 -25.09 18.66
C VAL A 109 -31.99 -25.78 19.28
N VAL A 110 -32.82 -26.40 18.45
CA VAL A 110 -33.84 -27.36 18.88
C VAL A 110 -33.09 -28.62 19.33
N PHE A 111 -33.02 -28.83 20.65
CA PHE A 111 -32.50 -30.08 21.22
C PHE A 111 -33.54 -31.18 21.01
N VAL A 112 -33.21 -32.15 20.17
CA VAL A 112 -33.91 -33.44 20.11
C VAL A 112 -33.36 -34.29 21.25
N ASP A 113 -34.24 -34.61 22.21
CA ASP A 113 -33.93 -35.39 23.40
C ASP A 113 -33.67 -36.86 23.00
N LEU A 114 -32.39 -37.25 22.95
CA LEU A 114 -31.97 -38.63 22.74
C LEU A 114 -31.63 -39.26 24.09
N GLY A 115 -32.38 -40.32 24.39
CA GLY A 115 -32.46 -40.96 25.70
C GLY A 115 -31.13 -41.31 26.38
N LYS A 116 -31.18 -41.15 27.70
CA LYS A 116 -30.19 -41.56 28.70
C LYS A 116 -29.59 -42.94 28.43
N ARG A 117 -28.27 -43.01 28.27
CA ARG A 117 -27.47 -44.20 28.57
C ARG A 117 -26.74 -44.02 29.91
N PRO A 118 -26.74 -45.00 30.82
CA PRO A 118 -26.04 -44.90 32.08
C PRO A 118 -24.56 -45.29 31.94
N GLY A 119 -23.70 -44.58 32.70
CA GLY A 119 -22.45 -45.12 33.22
C GLY A 119 -21.22 -45.06 32.32
N ARG A 120 -20.52 -43.91 32.30
CA ARG A 120 -19.06 -43.88 32.14
C ARG A 120 -18.45 -42.78 33.01
N PRO A 121 -17.45 -43.08 33.84
CA PRO A 121 -16.81 -42.08 34.68
C PRO A 121 -16.06 -41.05 33.83
N ALA A 122 -16.25 -39.78 34.19
CA ALA A 122 -15.68 -38.62 33.54
C ALA A 122 -14.15 -38.61 33.66
N ARG A 123 -13.45 -38.86 32.55
CA ARG A 123 -12.08 -38.38 32.37
C ARG A 123 -12.15 -36.95 31.87
N HIS A 124 -11.83 -36.00 32.74
CA HIS A 124 -11.49 -34.63 32.34
C HIS A 124 -10.24 -34.66 31.45
N ALA A 125 -10.44 -34.84 30.15
CA ALA A 125 -9.45 -34.52 29.14
C ALA A 125 -9.51 -33.02 28.89
N GLN A 126 -8.62 -32.26 29.55
CA GLN A 126 -8.30 -30.93 29.08
C GLN A 126 -7.86 -31.03 27.61
N PRO A 127 -8.40 -30.22 26.68
CA PRO A 127 -7.82 -30.13 25.36
C PRO A 127 -6.41 -29.55 25.55
N ASN A 128 -5.40 -30.37 25.26
CA ASN A 128 -4.03 -29.93 25.14
C ASN A 128 -3.99 -28.83 24.07
N LEU A 129 -4.15 -27.57 24.48
CA LEU A 129 -3.55 -26.45 23.78
C LEU A 129 -2.06 -26.77 23.75
N HIS A 130 -1.60 -27.36 22.65
CA HIS A 130 -0.19 -27.42 22.34
C HIS A 130 0.33 -26.00 22.49
N LYS A 131 1.12 -25.76 23.55
CA LYS A 131 1.95 -24.58 23.70
C LYS A 131 2.63 -24.42 22.35
N PHE A 132 2.22 -23.38 21.61
CA PHE A 132 2.90 -22.99 20.39
C PHE A 132 4.35 -22.72 20.78
N SER A 133 5.21 -23.69 20.49
CA SER A 133 6.63 -23.52 20.62
C SER A 133 6.97 -22.26 19.81
N PRO A 134 7.65 -21.25 20.38
CA PRO A 134 8.07 -20.09 19.62
C PRO A 134 8.76 -20.61 18.36
N CYS A 135 8.37 -20.08 17.20
CA CYS A 135 8.90 -20.47 15.91
C CYS A 135 10.43 -20.42 15.99
N ARG A 136 11.06 -21.57 16.25
CA ARG A 136 12.50 -21.70 16.14
C ARG A 136 12.75 -21.38 14.68
N PRO A 137 13.55 -20.34 14.35
CA PRO A 137 13.93 -20.13 12.96
C PRO A 137 14.41 -21.49 12.45
N PRO A 138 13.97 -21.91 11.24
CA PRO A 138 14.42 -23.18 10.70
C PRO A 138 15.94 -23.23 10.88
N PRO A 139 16.50 -24.32 11.43
CA PRO A 139 17.93 -24.42 11.66
C PRO A 139 18.59 -23.94 10.37
N SER A 140 19.45 -22.93 10.48
CA SER A 140 20.22 -22.35 9.38
C SER A 140 20.70 -23.50 8.51
N ALA A 141 19.92 -23.82 7.47
CA ALA A 141 20.14 -25.00 6.68
C ALA A 141 21.54 -24.81 6.11
N ALA A 142 22.42 -25.76 6.44
CA ALA A 142 23.83 -25.75 6.10
C ALA A 142 24.04 -25.05 4.75
N ALA A 143 24.81 -23.97 4.80
CA ALA A 143 24.95 -23.00 3.72
C ALA A 143 25.54 -23.57 2.41
N SER A 144 25.87 -24.87 2.36
CA SER A 144 26.68 -25.48 1.31
C SER A 144 25.92 -26.06 0.11
N SER A 145 24.59 -26.24 0.14
CA SER A 145 23.82 -26.70 -1.06
C SER A 145 22.99 -25.59 -1.74
N SER A 146 23.15 -24.33 -1.32
CA SER A 146 22.18 -23.25 -1.56
C SER A 146 22.37 -22.41 -2.84
N LEU A 147 23.27 -22.80 -3.75
CA LEU A 147 23.58 -22.04 -4.97
C LEU A 147 22.72 -22.40 -6.19
N GLN A 148 22.06 -23.56 -6.21
CA GLN A 148 21.30 -23.99 -7.38
C GLN A 148 19.90 -23.36 -7.42
N CYS A 149 19.60 -22.69 -8.54
CA CYS A 149 18.28 -22.12 -8.78
C CYS A 149 17.23 -23.23 -8.89
N ARG A 150 16.18 -23.16 -8.05
CA ARG A 150 15.08 -24.15 -8.03
C ARG A 150 13.92 -23.81 -8.96
N LYS A 151 14.06 -22.78 -9.81
CA LYS A 151 13.00 -22.36 -10.74
C LYS A 151 12.51 -23.50 -11.65
N PRO A 152 13.37 -24.33 -12.27
CA PRO A 152 12.91 -25.42 -13.13
C PRO A 152 12.06 -26.47 -12.38
N LEU A 153 12.41 -26.74 -11.11
CA LEU A 153 11.65 -27.67 -10.26
C LEU A 153 10.28 -27.08 -9.87
N CYS A 154 10.19 -25.76 -9.66
CA CYS A 154 8.92 -25.10 -9.41
C CYS A 154 8.05 -25.01 -10.67
N GLU A 155 8.66 -24.85 -11.85
CA GLU A 155 7.96 -24.92 -13.14
C GLU A 155 7.43 -26.34 -13.41
N ASP A 156 8.18 -27.39 -13.06
CA ASP A 156 7.67 -28.77 -13.04
C ASP A 156 6.48 -28.94 -12.09
N TYR A 157 6.57 -28.40 -10.88
CA TYR A 157 5.47 -28.42 -9.93
C TYR A 157 4.21 -27.75 -10.51
N ILE A 158 4.32 -26.54 -11.06
CA ILE A 158 3.20 -25.83 -11.70
C ILE A 158 2.56 -26.66 -12.82
N ARG A 159 3.36 -27.31 -13.68
CA ARG A 159 2.84 -28.17 -14.75
C ARG A 159 2.02 -29.34 -14.18
N LYS A 160 2.50 -29.98 -13.11
CA LYS A 160 1.79 -31.08 -12.44
C LYS A 160 0.51 -30.64 -11.72
N LEU A 161 0.39 -29.37 -11.32
CA LEU A 161 -0.86 -28.84 -10.77
C LEU A 161 -1.98 -28.74 -11.81
N ASN A 162 -1.66 -28.85 -13.11
CA ASN A 162 -2.61 -28.75 -14.21
C ASN A 162 -3.48 -27.47 -14.14
N LEU A 163 -2.87 -26.36 -13.72
CA LEU A 163 -3.53 -25.05 -13.68
C LEU A 163 -3.53 -24.44 -15.08
N SER A 164 -4.63 -23.80 -15.46
CA SER A 164 -4.73 -23.13 -16.77
C SER A 164 -3.64 -22.07 -16.95
N GLU A 165 -2.95 -22.10 -18.09
CA GLU A 165 -1.96 -21.07 -18.45
C GLU A 165 -2.58 -19.65 -18.50
N ALA A 166 -3.90 -19.55 -18.69
CA ALA A 166 -4.63 -18.28 -18.66
C ALA A 166 -4.63 -17.59 -17.27
N TYR A 167 -4.21 -18.31 -16.21
CA TYR A 167 -3.98 -17.69 -14.91
C TYR A 167 -2.65 -16.93 -14.84
N PHE A 168 -1.68 -17.24 -15.71
CA PHE A 168 -0.30 -16.82 -15.55
C PHE A 168 0.15 -15.73 -16.53
N ALA A 169 1.01 -14.85 -16.02
CA ALA A 169 1.66 -13.77 -16.74
C ALA A 169 3.17 -13.97 -16.60
N LYS A 170 3.74 -14.84 -17.44
CA LYS A 170 5.14 -15.32 -17.36
C LYS A 170 6.17 -14.18 -17.29
N HIS A 171 5.88 -13.03 -17.89
CA HIS A 171 6.76 -11.84 -17.84
C HIS A 171 6.87 -11.20 -16.44
N TYR A 172 5.99 -11.55 -15.50
CA TYR A 172 6.06 -11.13 -14.11
C TYR A 172 6.67 -12.18 -13.17
N ASP A 173 7.15 -13.31 -13.70
CA ASP A 173 7.83 -14.34 -12.92
C ASP A 173 9.11 -13.78 -12.30
N LYS A 174 9.39 -14.14 -11.05
CA LYS A 174 10.60 -13.75 -10.34
C LYS A 174 11.15 -14.93 -9.54
N CYS A 175 12.45 -15.18 -9.65
CA CYS A 175 13.14 -16.14 -8.79
C CYS A 175 13.95 -15.39 -7.74
N PHE A 176 13.66 -15.61 -6.46
CA PHE A 176 14.33 -14.94 -5.34
C PHE A 176 15.53 -15.73 -4.80
N CYS A 177 16.14 -16.61 -5.59
CA CYS A 177 17.40 -17.26 -5.22
C CYS A 177 18.57 -16.27 -5.34
N ARG A 178 19.68 -16.54 -4.65
CA ARG A 178 20.88 -15.68 -4.64
C ARG A 178 21.48 -15.47 -6.05
N LYS A 179 21.31 -16.43 -6.96
CA LYS A 179 21.81 -16.35 -8.35
C LYS A 179 20.95 -15.44 -9.23
N CYS A 180 19.63 -15.49 -9.08
CA CYS A 180 18.69 -14.80 -9.97
C CYS A 180 18.24 -13.43 -9.47
N HIS A 181 18.24 -13.22 -8.15
CA HIS A 181 17.77 -11.98 -7.55
C HIS A 181 18.93 -11.20 -6.96
N ASN A 182 19.20 -10.03 -7.54
CA ASN A 182 20.14 -9.09 -6.98
C ASN A 182 19.48 -8.34 -5.80
N PRO A 183 19.98 -8.49 -4.57
CA PRO A 183 19.40 -7.83 -3.40
C PRO A 183 19.44 -6.30 -3.46
N SER A 184 20.22 -5.69 -4.37
CA SER A 184 20.22 -4.25 -4.59
C SER A 184 19.04 -3.75 -5.44
N THR A 185 18.29 -4.65 -6.08
CA THR A 185 17.12 -4.26 -6.88
C THR A 185 15.98 -3.76 -5.98
N MET A 186 15.38 -2.63 -6.38
CA MET A 186 14.41 -1.82 -5.62
C MET A 186 13.09 -2.50 -5.19
N ASP A 187 12.94 -3.82 -5.35
CA ASP A 187 11.95 -4.58 -4.58
C ASP A 187 12.14 -4.33 -3.05
N ALA A 188 13.32 -3.84 -2.65
CA ALA A 188 13.72 -3.30 -1.35
C ALA A 188 12.95 -2.07 -0.82
N LYS A 189 12.01 -1.45 -1.57
CA LYS A 189 11.16 -0.36 -1.00
C LYS A 189 10.22 -0.85 0.13
N CYS A 190 10.16 -2.15 0.40
CA CYS A 190 9.56 -2.70 1.63
C CYS A 190 10.40 -2.46 2.90
N GLY A 191 11.48 -1.68 2.83
CA GLY A 191 12.40 -1.44 3.95
C GLY A 191 13.35 -2.63 4.14
N GLN A 192 14.02 -2.69 5.30
CA GLN A 192 15.07 -3.66 5.69
C GLN A 192 14.67 -5.17 5.63
N ARG A 193 13.46 -5.48 5.14
CA ARG A 193 12.75 -6.76 5.25
C ARG A 193 12.76 -7.62 3.99
N CYS A 194 13.38 -7.20 2.89
CA CYS A 194 13.44 -8.02 1.66
C CYS A 194 14.37 -9.24 1.74
N LYS A 195 15.17 -9.40 2.81
CA LYS A 195 15.95 -10.62 3.07
C LYS A 195 15.08 -11.88 3.22
N GLU A 196 13.78 -11.72 3.45
CA GLU A 196 12.85 -12.81 3.77
C GLU A 196 12.36 -13.61 2.54
N PHE A 197 12.66 -13.18 1.31
CA PHE A 197 12.21 -13.85 0.07
C PHE A 197 13.15 -14.95 -0.42
N HIS A 198 14.33 -15.14 0.19
CA HIS A 198 15.29 -16.09 -0.34
C HIS A 198 14.74 -17.53 -0.41
N GLY A 199 14.87 -18.14 -1.59
CA GLY A 199 14.40 -19.49 -1.86
C GLY A 199 12.96 -19.59 -2.37
N TRP A 200 12.23 -18.48 -2.46
CA TRP A 200 10.92 -18.43 -3.10
C TRP A 200 11.03 -18.20 -4.61
N ILE A 201 10.07 -18.74 -5.35
CA ILE A 201 9.83 -18.43 -6.75
C ILE A 201 8.42 -17.88 -6.86
N ARG A 202 8.26 -16.71 -7.48
CA ARG A 202 6.97 -16.13 -7.83
C ARG A 202 6.66 -16.42 -9.28
N PHE A 203 5.49 -16.99 -9.51
CA PHE A 203 4.83 -17.04 -10.81
C PHE A 203 3.82 -15.89 -10.88
N GLY A 204 3.95 -15.03 -11.89
CA GLY A 204 3.08 -13.88 -12.07
C GLY A 204 1.65 -14.33 -12.38
N LEU A 205 0.66 -13.75 -11.70
CA LEU A 205 -0.74 -14.00 -11.99
C LEU A 205 -1.32 -12.89 -12.87
N ARG A 206 -2.14 -13.26 -13.86
CA ARG A 206 -2.91 -12.30 -14.65
C ARG A 206 -4.01 -11.69 -13.79
N LEU A 207 -4.07 -10.36 -13.81
CA LEU A 207 -5.14 -9.57 -13.22
C LEU A 207 -6.09 -9.09 -14.30
N ASN A 208 -7.33 -8.77 -13.91
CA ASN A 208 -8.23 -8.03 -14.77
C ASN A 208 -7.67 -6.60 -14.97
N GLU A 209 -7.27 -6.26 -16.19
CA GLU A 209 -6.62 -4.98 -16.51
C GLU A 209 -7.54 -3.77 -16.28
N ALA A 210 -8.85 -3.92 -16.50
CA ALA A 210 -9.82 -2.86 -16.19
C ALA A 210 -9.89 -2.61 -14.68
N HIS A 211 -9.99 -3.67 -13.87
CA HIS A 211 -9.99 -3.58 -12.41
C HIS A 211 -8.68 -2.97 -11.88
N LYS A 212 -7.53 -3.43 -12.39
CA LYS A 212 -6.20 -2.92 -12.06
C LYS A 212 -6.06 -1.42 -12.34
N LYS A 213 -6.54 -0.93 -13.50
CA LYS A 213 -6.48 0.47 -13.90
C LYS A 213 -7.45 1.34 -13.09
N GLN A 214 -8.68 0.89 -12.91
CA GLN A 214 -9.72 1.63 -12.19
C GLN A 214 -9.32 1.94 -10.74
N TRP A 215 -8.71 0.98 -10.05
CA TRP A 215 -8.37 1.09 -8.62
C TRP A 215 -6.89 1.39 -8.36
N ASN A 216 -6.11 1.58 -9.43
CA ASN A 216 -4.69 1.91 -9.34
C ASN A 216 -3.92 0.97 -8.38
N ILE A 217 -4.27 -0.33 -8.44
CA ILE A 217 -3.99 -1.33 -7.40
C ILE A 217 -2.51 -1.34 -7.00
N PHE A 218 -1.61 -1.31 -7.98
CA PHE A 218 -0.17 -1.42 -7.69
C PHE A 218 0.43 -0.18 -7.02
N LYS A 219 -0.18 1.00 -7.23
CA LYS A 219 0.30 2.27 -6.66
C LYS A 219 -0.30 2.53 -5.28
N GLU A 220 -1.58 2.23 -5.09
CA GLU A 220 -2.31 2.63 -3.88
C GLU A 220 -2.41 1.51 -2.83
N TRP A 221 -2.48 0.24 -3.26
CA TRP A 221 -2.74 -0.87 -2.34
C TRP A 221 -1.45 -1.41 -1.73
N LYS A 222 -1.58 -1.87 -0.47
CA LYS A 222 -0.48 -2.43 0.30
C LYS A 222 -0.20 -3.86 -0.14
N THR A 223 1.06 -4.27 -0.10
CA THR A 223 1.41 -5.67 -0.38
C THR A 223 1.17 -6.51 0.87
N SER A 224 0.49 -7.64 0.71
CA SER A 224 0.29 -8.66 1.75
C SER A 224 0.50 -10.06 1.20
N TYR A 225 0.49 -11.06 2.07
CA TYR A 225 0.75 -12.46 1.78
C TYR A 225 -0.36 -13.31 2.38
N TYR A 226 -0.84 -14.28 1.61
CA TYR A 226 -1.86 -15.22 2.03
C TYR A 226 -1.30 -16.64 1.91
N GLY A 227 -1.16 -17.32 3.05
CA GLY A 227 -0.86 -18.74 3.06
C GLY A 227 -2.07 -19.55 2.63
N THR A 228 -1.86 -20.59 1.82
CA THR A 228 -2.95 -21.47 1.40
C THR A 228 -2.50 -22.93 1.24
N SER A 229 -3.43 -23.82 0.97
CA SER A 229 -3.17 -25.21 0.58
C SER A 229 -3.37 -25.38 -0.93
N LEU A 230 -2.88 -26.50 -1.46
CA LEU A 230 -3.05 -26.80 -2.87
C LEU A 230 -4.53 -26.93 -3.27
N ASP A 231 -5.31 -27.61 -2.45
CA ASP A 231 -6.74 -27.86 -2.71
C ASP A 231 -7.55 -26.56 -2.84
N ARG A 232 -7.16 -25.52 -2.09
CA ARG A 232 -7.82 -24.20 -2.11
C ARG A 232 -7.31 -23.31 -3.22
N LEU A 233 -6.09 -23.54 -3.72
CA LEU A 233 -5.44 -22.68 -4.70
C LEU A 233 -6.25 -22.58 -5.99
N SER A 234 -6.76 -23.71 -6.51
CA SER A 234 -7.57 -23.72 -7.73
C SER A 234 -8.85 -22.87 -7.59
N SER A 235 -9.52 -22.97 -6.44
CA SER A 235 -10.70 -22.16 -6.12
C SER A 235 -10.39 -20.67 -6.05
N ILE A 236 -9.24 -20.28 -5.48
CA ILE A 236 -8.85 -18.87 -5.42
C ILE A 236 -8.49 -18.33 -6.82
N LEU A 237 -7.75 -19.12 -7.61
CA LEU A 237 -7.32 -18.70 -8.95
C LEU A 237 -8.50 -18.55 -9.92
N SER A 238 -9.48 -19.45 -9.86
CA SER A 238 -10.69 -19.37 -10.69
C SER A 238 -11.52 -18.11 -10.38
N ASN A 239 -11.62 -17.72 -9.11
CA ASN A 239 -12.35 -16.51 -8.71
C ASN A 239 -11.55 -15.21 -8.91
N ARG A 240 -10.21 -15.28 -9.01
CA ARG A 240 -9.30 -14.11 -9.15
C ARG A 240 -9.28 -13.16 -7.94
N PHE A 241 -9.93 -13.52 -6.84
CA PHE A 241 -9.89 -12.86 -5.53
C PHE A 241 -9.89 -13.92 -4.43
N ILE A 242 -9.55 -13.55 -3.21
CA ILE A 242 -9.63 -14.46 -2.06
C ILE A 242 -11.06 -14.43 -1.52
N PRO A 243 -11.82 -15.54 -1.60
CA PRO A 243 -13.18 -15.59 -1.08
C PRO A 243 -13.19 -15.51 0.45
N LEU A 244 -14.30 -15.07 1.03
CA LEU A 244 -14.52 -15.20 2.46
C LEU A 244 -15.01 -16.61 2.79
N ASP A 245 -14.81 -17.04 4.03
CA ASP A 245 -15.28 -18.35 4.45
C ASP A 245 -16.80 -18.43 4.37
N GLY A 246 -17.28 -19.56 3.86
CA GLY A 246 -18.69 -19.80 3.60
C GLY A 246 -19.21 -19.25 2.27
N ASP A 247 -18.44 -18.41 1.55
CA ASP A 247 -18.80 -17.95 0.21
C ASP A 247 -18.99 -19.15 -0.74
N GLN A 248 -20.00 -19.09 -1.59
CA GLN A 248 -20.24 -20.11 -2.60
C GLN A 248 -19.35 -19.86 -3.82
N LEU A 249 -18.59 -20.89 -4.20
CA LEU A 249 -17.69 -20.88 -5.35
C LEU A 249 -18.44 -21.23 -6.64
N ALA A 250 -17.83 -20.92 -7.79
CA ALA A 250 -18.41 -21.21 -9.11
C ALA A 250 -18.75 -22.70 -9.33
N ASN A 251 -18.07 -23.61 -8.64
CA ASN A 251 -18.31 -25.05 -8.68
C ASN A 251 -19.42 -25.52 -7.70
N GLY A 252 -20.14 -24.60 -7.06
CA GLY A 252 -21.19 -24.89 -6.08
C GLY A 252 -20.71 -25.19 -4.66
N THR A 253 -19.41 -25.44 -4.46
CA THR A 253 -18.83 -25.72 -3.13
C THR A 253 -18.70 -24.45 -2.29
N ARG A 254 -18.60 -24.58 -0.97
CA ARG A 254 -18.34 -23.44 -0.07
C ARG A 254 -16.85 -23.30 0.19
N PHE A 255 -16.34 -22.07 0.14
CA PHE A 255 -14.96 -21.79 0.48
C PHE A 255 -14.71 -21.96 1.97
N ASN A 256 -13.55 -22.54 2.30
CA ASN A 256 -13.08 -22.69 3.67
C ASN A 256 -11.56 -22.45 3.67
N SER A 257 -11.14 -21.36 4.31
CA SER A 257 -9.74 -20.94 4.43
C SER A 257 -8.91 -21.85 5.34
N GLY A 258 -9.57 -22.64 6.19
CA GLY A 258 -8.95 -23.39 7.29
C GLY A 258 -8.55 -22.50 8.47
N HIS A 259 -8.91 -21.22 8.45
CA HIS A 259 -8.65 -20.29 9.54
C HIS A 259 -9.76 -20.39 10.62
N PRO A 260 -9.43 -20.28 11.92
CA PRO A 260 -10.45 -20.31 12.98
C PRO A 260 -11.44 -19.16 12.91
N ASP A 261 -11.00 -17.98 12.44
CA ASP A 261 -11.85 -16.83 12.18
C ASP A 261 -12.42 -16.93 10.77
N THR A 262 -13.69 -17.34 10.68
CA THR A 262 -14.45 -17.49 9.42
C THR A 262 -15.14 -16.19 8.99
N THR A 263 -15.08 -15.13 9.80
CA THR A 263 -15.77 -13.87 9.52
C THR A 263 -14.89 -12.88 8.76
N HIS A 264 -13.58 -13.08 8.76
CA HIS A 264 -12.60 -12.22 8.10
C HIS A 264 -11.68 -13.02 7.18
N CYS A 265 -11.25 -12.39 6.09
CA CYS A 265 -10.09 -12.87 5.35
C CYS A 265 -8.82 -12.36 6.03
N THR A 266 -7.92 -13.29 6.39
CA THR A 266 -6.64 -12.98 7.06
C THR A 266 -5.47 -13.08 6.09
N THR A 267 -4.67 -12.02 5.98
CA THR A 267 -3.37 -12.00 5.31
C THR A 267 -2.29 -11.51 6.27
N SER A 268 -1.03 -11.44 5.84
CA SER A 268 0.04 -10.81 6.62
C SER A 268 0.91 -9.90 5.75
N PRO A 269 1.44 -8.79 6.27
CA PRO A 269 2.50 -8.03 5.60
C PRO A 269 3.84 -8.78 5.56
N SER A 270 4.03 -9.85 6.35
CA SER A 270 5.26 -10.64 6.38
C SER A 270 5.09 -11.98 5.69
N ILE A 271 6.01 -12.29 4.78
CA ILE A 271 6.07 -13.61 4.14
C ILE A 271 6.39 -14.70 5.17
N ILE A 272 7.20 -14.41 6.19
CA ILE A 272 7.52 -15.37 7.26
C ILE A 272 6.25 -15.79 7.99
N CYS A 273 5.44 -14.81 8.41
CA CYS A 273 4.18 -15.05 9.09
C CYS A 273 3.25 -15.91 8.23
N ALA A 274 2.97 -15.48 6.99
CA ALA A 274 2.08 -16.21 6.09
C ALA A 274 2.62 -17.58 5.62
N SER A 275 3.93 -17.83 5.77
CA SER A 275 4.56 -19.13 5.46
C SER A 275 4.54 -20.14 6.61
N GLN A 276 4.01 -19.75 7.78
CA GLN A 276 3.88 -20.66 8.91
C GLN A 276 2.95 -21.84 8.56
N PRO A 277 3.19 -23.05 9.11
CA PRO A 277 2.39 -24.24 8.78
C PRO A 277 0.88 -24.08 9.00
N LYS A 278 0.45 -23.22 9.94
CA LYS A 278 -0.97 -22.92 10.18
C LYS A 278 -1.66 -22.22 9.02
N PHE A 279 -0.92 -21.54 8.15
CA PHE A 279 -1.46 -20.80 7.00
C PHE A 279 -1.08 -21.43 5.67
N SER A 280 0.18 -21.85 5.52
CA SER A 280 0.69 -22.48 4.30
C SER A 280 0.96 -23.96 4.57
N VAL A 281 0.00 -24.78 4.16
CA VAL A 281 0.04 -26.24 4.40
C VAL A 281 1.17 -26.85 3.57
N LEU A 282 1.98 -27.69 4.22
CA LEU A 282 3.04 -28.45 3.57
C LEU A 282 2.43 -29.57 2.72
N SER A 283 2.93 -29.73 1.49
CA SER A 283 2.59 -30.86 0.62
C SER A 283 3.86 -31.54 0.14
N ASN A 284 3.76 -32.83 -0.22
CA ASN A 284 4.87 -33.60 -0.76
C ASN A 284 4.87 -33.51 -2.29
N PHE A 285 6.06 -33.45 -2.88
CA PHE A 285 6.26 -33.35 -4.31
C PHE A 285 7.47 -34.16 -4.74
N LYS A 286 7.26 -35.15 -5.61
CA LYS A 286 8.35 -35.84 -6.31
C LYS A 286 8.66 -35.09 -7.60
N ALA A 287 9.83 -34.47 -7.67
CA ALA A 287 10.23 -33.65 -8.81
C ALA A 287 10.81 -34.50 -9.96
N ILE A 288 11.04 -33.88 -11.11
CA ILE A 288 11.64 -34.52 -12.29
C ILE A 288 13.04 -35.10 -12.07
N ASP A 289 13.77 -34.60 -11.07
CA ASP A 289 15.10 -35.11 -10.71
C ASP A 289 15.03 -36.36 -9.83
N GLY A 290 13.83 -36.89 -9.58
CA GLY A 290 13.59 -38.07 -8.76
C GLY A 290 13.57 -37.81 -7.24
N ASN A 291 13.97 -36.62 -6.79
CA ASN A 291 14.00 -36.27 -5.37
C ASN A 291 12.61 -35.90 -4.84
N ASN A 292 12.41 -36.13 -3.55
CA ASN A 292 11.22 -35.67 -2.84
C ASN A 292 11.45 -34.30 -2.20
N TYR A 293 10.43 -33.45 -2.27
CA TYR A 293 10.41 -32.11 -1.72
C TYR A 293 9.16 -31.88 -0.89
N TYR A 294 9.33 -31.15 0.20
CA TYR A 294 8.26 -30.39 0.82
C TYR A 294 8.00 -29.11 0.02
N VAL A 295 6.73 -28.84 -0.27
CA VAL A 295 6.27 -27.65 -0.99
C VAL A 295 5.40 -26.81 -0.08
N ARG A 296 5.66 -25.50 -0.09
CA ARG A 296 4.75 -24.47 0.45
C ARG A 296 4.29 -23.58 -0.68
N VAL A 297 2.98 -23.29 -0.65
CA VAL A 297 2.33 -22.39 -1.60
C VAL A 297 1.71 -21.20 -0.87
N MET A 298 1.84 -20.03 -1.46
CA MET A 298 1.30 -18.77 -0.93
C MET A 298 0.91 -17.84 -2.08
N LEU A 299 0.03 -16.89 -1.80
CA LEU A 299 -0.32 -15.84 -2.74
C LEU A 299 0.29 -14.51 -2.28
N GLN A 300 1.02 -13.87 -3.18
CA GLN A 300 1.39 -12.46 -3.06
C GLN A 300 0.21 -11.61 -3.49
N CYS A 301 -0.25 -10.74 -2.60
CA CYS A 301 -1.50 -10.02 -2.74
C CYS A 301 -1.31 -8.50 -2.65
N LYS A 302 -2.25 -7.78 -3.24
CA LYS A 302 -2.48 -6.37 -2.97
C LYS A 302 -3.75 -6.24 -2.13
N GLN A 303 -3.69 -5.48 -1.05
CA GLN A 303 -4.82 -5.23 -0.16
C GLN A 303 -5.11 -3.74 -0.04
N GLN A 304 -6.39 -3.39 -0.16
CA GLN A 304 -6.87 -2.02 -0.10
C GLN A 304 -6.70 -1.44 1.31
N ALA A 305 -6.01 -0.30 1.43
CA ALA A 305 -5.47 0.18 2.71
C ALA A 305 -6.54 0.53 3.77
N ASP A 306 -7.69 1.04 3.35
CA ASP A 306 -8.84 1.41 4.20
C ASP A 306 -9.64 0.21 4.71
N THR A 307 -9.39 -0.99 4.17
CA THR A 307 -10.06 -2.23 4.58
C THR A 307 -9.24 -3.06 5.57
N ILE A 308 -8.01 -2.64 5.88
CA ILE A 308 -7.08 -3.37 6.74
C ILE A 308 -7.44 -3.15 8.21
N ILE A 309 -7.78 -4.24 8.89
CA ILE A 309 -7.88 -4.31 10.35
C ILE A 309 -6.68 -5.09 10.86
N VAL A 310 -5.78 -4.42 11.60
CA VAL A 310 -4.56 -5.03 12.12
C VAL A 310 -4.89 -5.85 13.37
N LYS A 311 -4.57 -7.15 13.36
CA LYS A 311 -4.63 -8.05 14.51
C LYS A 311 -3.20 -8.45 14.92
N GLY A 312 -2.96 -8.57 16.23
CA GLY A 312 -1.66 -8.91 16.82
C GLY A 312 -0.92 -7.72 17.43
N GLY A 313 -0.19 -7.97 18.52
CA GLY A 313 0.51 -6.93 19.28
C GLY A 313 1.77 -6.41 18.59
N ALA A 314 2.06 -5.12 18.77
CA ALA A 314 3.20 -4.40 18.17
C ALA A 314 4.60 -4.95 18.53
N LYS A 315 4.69 -5.94 19.42
CA LYS A 315 5.97 -6.47 19.94
C LYS A 315 6.79 -7.22 18.90
N SER A 316 6.18 -7.74 17.83
CA SER A 316 6.94 -8.33 16.71
C SER A 316 6.19 -8.20 15.38
N PHE A 317 6.79 -7.51 14.40
CA PHE A 317 6.26 -7.41 13.04
C PHE A 317 6.06 -8.76 12.33
N GLN A 318 6.72 -9.82 12.81
CA GLN A 318 6.61 -11.19 12.28
C GLN A 318 5.30 -11.89 12.64
N ASN A 319 4.50 -11.33 13.55
CA ASN A 319 3.23 -11.90 14.00
C ASN A 319 2.06 -10.93 13.77
N VAL A 320 2.21 -10.02 12.81
CA VAL A 320 1.14 -9.10 12.42
C VAL A 320 0.26 -9.77 11.38
N GLU A 321 -1.03 -9.80 11.66
CA GLU A 321 -2.07 -10.28 10.77
C GLU A 321 -2.91 -9.08 10.32
N TRP A 322 -3.26 -9.04 9.04
CA TRP A 322 -4.19 -8.09 8.46
C TRP A 322 -5.48 -8.81 8.13
N THR A 323 -6.58 -8.33 8.69
CA THR A 323 -7.90 -8.91 8.48
C THR A 323 -8.79 -7.93 7.75
N THR A 324 -9.79 -8.45 7.02
CA THR A 324 -10.81 -7.64 6.38
C THR A 324 -12.11 -8.43 6.21
N THR A 325 -13.24 -7.74 6.28
CA THR A 325 -14.57 -8.26 5.92
C THR A 325 -15.00 -7.81 4.52
N ALA A 326 -14.24 -6.92 3.88
CA ALA A 326 -14.57 -6.37 2.58
C ALA A 326 -14.22 -7.37 1.47
N ARG A 327 -15.22 -7.81 0.70
CA ARG A 327 -15.02 -8.63 -0.51
C ARG A 327 -14.23 -7.85 -1.55
N SER A 328 -13.47 -8.57 -2.36
CA SER A 328 -12.65 -8.01 -3.46
C SER A 328 -11.62 -6.95 -3.02
N SER A 329 -11.39 -6.77 -1.73
CA SER A 329 -10.38 -5.85 -1.19
C SER A 329 -8.96 -6.43 -1.19
N ILE A 330 -8.83 -7.71 -1.57
CA ILE A 330 -7.57 -8.45 -1.67
C ILE A 330 -7.47 -9.09 -3.05
N VAL A 331 -6.43 -8.72 -3.78
CA VAL A 331 -6.19 -9.17 -5.16
C VAL A 331 -4.87 -9.92 -5.24
N PRO A 332 -4.88 -11.25 -5.47
CA PRO A 332 -3.67 -12.03 -5.66
C PRO A 332 -3.03 -11.72 -7.02
N PHE A 333 -1.74 -11.38 -7.04
CA PHE A 333 -1.00 -11.03 -8.26
C PHE A 333 0.25 -11.89 -8.49
N GLY A 334 0.61 -12.76 -7.55
CA GLY A 334 1.69 -13.72 -7.71
C GLY A 334 1.45 -14.99 -6.90
N LEU A 335 1.77 -16.14 -7.47
CA LEU A 335 1.83 -17.43 -6.78
C LEU A 335 3.27 -17.68 -6.34
N LEU A 336 3.50 -17.70 -5.04
CA LEU A 336 4.79 -17.96 -4.42
C LEU A 336 4.91 -19.45 -4.08
N ILE A 337 5.97 -20.09 -4.57
CA ILE A 337 6.30 -21.48 -4.29
C ILE A 337 7.68 -21.55 -3.65
N ARG A 338 7.80 -22.37 -2.60
CA ARG A 338 9.07 -22.73 -2.00
C ARG A 338 9.17 -24.25 -1.89
N LEU A 339 10.27 -24.77 -2.42
CA LEU A 339 10.63 -26.18 -2.29
C LEU A 339 11.69 -26.34 -1.20
N GLN A 340 11.59 -27.40 -0.41
CA GLN A 340 12.58 -27.84 0.57
C GLN A 340 12.81 -29.34 0.37
N LYS A 341 14.04 -29.74 0.03
CA LYS A 341 14.37 -31.16 -0.16
C LYS A 341 14.14 -31.93 1.15
N ILE A 342 13.55 -33.12 1.06
CA ILE A 342 13.30 -34.03 2.19
C ILE A 342 14.58 -34.78 2.54
#